data_AF-A0A2V9QI96-F1
#
_entry.id   AF-A0A2V9QI96-F1
#
_cell.length_a   1.000
_cell.length_b   1.000
_cell.length_c   1.000
_cell.angle_alpha   90.00
_cell.angle_beta   90.00
_cell.angle_gamma   90.00
#
_symmetry.space_group_name_H-M   'P 1'
#
loop_
_entity.id
_entity.type
_entity.pdbx_description
1 polymer ?
#
loop_
_entity_poly.entity_id
_entity_poly.type
_entity_poly.pdbx_seq_one_letter_code
_entity_poly.pdbx_strand_id
1 'polypeptide(L)'
;MPSRDVLPVFSGYADGFWWRRLDELPPNPNYFFTKIRCQENVSESLRSIHPDIDTLDDKYPFLTSEMGSGMEIAYHRRPLMSVDDTAAMELVKLGSGVTMYGYYMFHGGTNPEGKKTSLQESQATGYPNDLPSKSYDFQAPLGEFGQAHRSFGALKLLHLFLNDFGHELAPMMPYFPERLPTSLHDVSTPRVSARLQNDHGFLFINNYQRTYPLSEHKNFQVHLKLPAEQIDIPRRPLNIPTGSYTFWPVNLALGRSVLRYATAQLICKLADTNTYVFFAVPGIPAEFAFEEKNGDAIEASEARVERSAGLVFVGHVNPGTGSAIRLRGRNGEAAQIVVLSPQQAQSLWKLTLGGKERLILSAAQVYADGDKLVLLAIDASELKAAFFPAPKHSIAGFSDAGQDGTFHIYAAQVQPLKLTAKVEKLRDPGADPPLKMGKEVVLMPDESAFESAAKWRIKPPDLNSDAVSDVLLRIHYKGDIARIYAGGELLTDNFYYGEPLVIGLSRIPTELLNKSLEVRILPLQAQAPIYLPSGARPAIQLGDQLADIEEVNFVPVYREVMQIGQ
;
A
#
# COMPACT_ATOMS: atom_id res chain seq x y z
N MET A 1 21.74 -3.17 -25.39
CA MET A 1 21.80 -4.36 -24.51
C MET A 1 22.11 -5.60 -25.33
N PRO A 2 23.00 -6.50 -24.88
CA PRO A 2 23.19 -7.81 -25.52
C PRO A 2 21.85 -8.55 -25.58
N SER A 3 21.40 -8.94 -26.77
CA SER A 3 19.98 -9.28 -27.01
C SER A 3 19.48 -10.58 -26.37
N ARG A 4 20.35 -11.39 -25.73
CA ARG A 4 19.97 -12.68 -25.14
C ARG A 4 20.61 -12.97 -23.77
N ASP A 5 21.50 -12.11 -23.30
CA ASP A 5 22.25 -12.34 -22.06
C ASP A 5 21.70 -11.54 -20.87
N VAL A 6 20.87 -10.53 -21.15
CA VAL A 6 20.28 -9.64 -20.13
C VAL A 6 18.81 -9.35 -20.45
N LEU A 7 18.04 -9.07 -19.40
CA LEU A 7 16.65 -8.64 -19.49
C LEU A 7 16.52 -7.17 -19.05
N PRO A 8 15.75 -6.33 -19.77
CA PRO A 8 15.51 -4.97 -19.33
C PRO A 8 14.56 -4.99 -18.12
N VAL A 9 14.87 -4.16 -17.14
CA VAL A 9 14.01 -3.90 -15.99
C VAL A 9 13.77 -2.41 -15.86
N PHE A 10 12.57 -2.05 -15.45
CA PHE A 10 12.12 -0.67 -15.36
C PHE A 10 11.79 -0.28 -13.92
N SER A 11 11.73 1.02 -13.69
CA SER A 11 11.32 1.61 -12.43
C SER A 11 10.11 2.53 -12.63
N GLY A 12 9.46 2.87 -11.54
CA GLY A 12 8.39 3.85 -11.52
C GLY A 12 8.17 4.32 -10.10
N TYR A 13 8.27 5.63 -9.88
CA TYR A 13 8.04 6.25 -8.58
C TYR A 13 6.96 7.30 -8.69
N ALA A 14 6.11 7.41 -7.68
CA ALA A 14 5.05 8.41 -7.61
C ALA A 14 5.60 9.84 -7.35
N ASP A 15 6.70 9.95 -6.62
CA ASP A 15 7.44 11.18 -6.32
C ASP A 15 8.96 10.88 -6.34
N GLY A 16 9.82 11.81 -5.93
CA GLY A 16 11.24 11.53 -5.78
C GLY A 16 11.95 12.53 -4.86
N PHE A 17 12.65 12.05 -3.84
CA PHE A 17 13.43 12.90 -2.94
C PHE A 17 14.64 13.55 -3.63
N TRP A 18 15.15 12.93 -4.71
CA TRP A 18 16.34 13.40 -5.44
C TRP A 18 16.09 14.61 -6.33
N TRP A 19 14.83 15.00 -6.55
CA TRP A 19 14.53 16.19 -7.34
C TRP A 19 15.00 17.46 -6.63
N ARG A 20 15.57 18.37 -7.41
CA ARG A 20 16.13 19.65 -6.92
C ARG A 20 15.06 20.70 -6.66
N ARG A 21 13.91 20.56 -7.32
CA ARG A 21 12.81 21.51 -7.17
C ARG A 21 12.17 21.37 -5.78
N LEU A 22 11.85 22.52 -5.20
CA LEU A 22 11.32 22.64 -3.84
C LEU A 22 9.81 22.91 -3.80
N ASP A 23 9.12 22.55 -4.88
CA ASP A 23 7.68 22.62 -5.07
C ASP A 23 7.15 21.25 -5.53
N GLU A 24 5.83 21.18 -5.73
CA GLU A 24 5.15 19.99 -6.23
C GLU A 24 5.70 19.56 -7.61
N LEU A 25 5.87 18.25 -7.82
CA LEU A 25 6.28 17.71 -9.11
C LEU A 25 5.17 17.89 -10.17
N PRO A 26 5.48 17.84 -11.48
CA PRO A 26 4.45 17.86 -12.49
C PRO A 26 3.68 16.52 -12.48
N PRO A 27 2.55 16.41 -13.20
CA PRO A 27 1.85 15.14 -13.36
C PRO A 27 2.76 14.00 -13.82
N ASN A 28 2.55 12.83 -13.23
CA ASN A 28 3.45 11.70 -13.39
C ASN A 28 2.94 10.72 -14.47
N PRO A 29 3.76 10.35 -15.47
CA PRO A 29 3.39 9.41 -16.53
C PRO A 29 3.00 8.01 -16.01
N ASN A 30 3.43 7.63 -14.80
CA ASN A 30 3.10 6.33 -14.21
C ASN A 30 1.61 6.14 -13.87
N TYR A 31 0.79 7.21 -13.93
CA TYR A 31 -0.67 7.13 -13.77
C TYR A 31 -1.43 7.05 -15.10
N PHE A 32 -0.73 6.85 -16.22
CA PHE A 32 -1.30 6.70 -17.56
C PHE A 32 -1.02 5.31 -18.11
N PHE A 33 -2.06 4.64 -18.62
CA PHE A 33 -1.89 3.39 -19.35
C PHE A 33 -1.16 3.64 -20.67
N THR A 34 0.00 3.01 -20.86
CA THR A 34 0.85 3.25 -22.04
C THR A 34 1.68 2.01 -22.39
N LYS A 35 2.15 1.94 -23.65
CA LYS A 35 3.14 0.94 -24.09
C LYS A 35 4.57 1.32 -23.72
N ILE A 36 4.81 2.60 -23.42
CA ILE A 36 6.14 3.13 -23.10
C ILE A 36 6.49 2.69 -21.68
N ARG A 37 7.50 1.84 -21.54
CA ARG A 37 7.82 1.15 -20.28
C ARG A 37 8.63 2.02 -19.32
N CYS A 38 9.56 2.81 -19.87
CA CYS A 38 10.42 3.73 -19.14
C CYS A 38 9.74 5.10 -19.00
N GLN A 39 9.52 5.55 -17.76
CA GLN A 39 8.83 6.82 -17.47
C GLN A 39 9.57 8.03 -18.08
N GLU A 40 10.90 8.00 -18.08
CA GLU A 40 11.76 9.07 -18.60
C GLU A 40 11.65 9.19 -20.13
N ASN A 41 11.16 8.15 -20.81
CA ASN A 41 10.93 8.15 -22.24
C ASN A 41 9.55 8.72 -22.64
N VAL A 42 8.73 9.13 -21.66
CA VAL A 42 7.39 9.70 -21.91
C VAL A 42 7.47 11.23 -21.97
N SER A 43 7.11 11.82 -23.11
CA SER A 43 6.99 13.28 -23.27
C SER A 43 5.75 13.85 -22.58
N GLU A 44 5.67 15.18 -22.45
CA GLU A 44 4.47 15.87 -21.94
C GLU A 44 3.20 15.55 -22.74
N SER A 45 3.34 15.22 -24.02
CA SER A 45 2.24 14.82 -24.92
C SER A 45 1.91 13.32 -24.87
N LEU A 46 2.46 12.60 -23.87
CA LEU A 46 2.31 11.15 -23.69
C LEU A 46 2.83 10.31 -24.87
N ARG A 47 3.79 10.86 -25.62
CA ARG A 47 4.47 10.18 -26.74
C ARG A 47 5.88 9.78 -26.38
N SER A 48 6.37 8.73 -27.03
CA SER A 48 7.76 8.28 -26.90
C SER A 48 8.73 9.34 -27.38
N ILE A 49 9.75 9.63 -26.58
CA ILE A 49 10.88 10.49 -26.96
C ILE A 49 11.89 9.68 -27.79
N HIS A 50 12.07 8.40 -27.46
CA HIS A 50 12.97 7.43 -28.11
C HIS A 50 12.19 6.16 -28.53
N PRO A 51 11.46 6.21 -29.65
CA PRO A 51 10.63 5.07 -30.11
C PRO A 51 11.46 3.87 -30.57
N ASP A 52 12.73 4.09 -30.94
CA ASP A 52 13.69 3.05 -31.26
C ASP A 52 14.05 2.19 -30.04
N ILE A 53 14.16 2.80 -28.85
CA ILE A 53 14.37 2.09 -27.58
C ILE A 53 13.14 1.27 -27.22
N ASP A 54 11.94 1.86 -27.30
CA ASP A 54 10.69 1.13 -27.02
C ASP A 54 10.55 -0.11 -27.91
N THR A 55 10.91 0.00 -29.19
CA THR A 55 10.89 -1.12 -30.15
C THR A 55 11.86 -2.25 -29.77
N LEU A 56 12.98 -1.93 -29.10
CA LEU A 56 13.90 -2.94 -28.58
C LEU A 56 13.32 -3.62 -27.34
N ASP A 57 12.73 -2.85 -26.43
CA ASP A 57 12.14 -3.33 -25.19
C ASP A 57 10.92 -4.21 -25.44
N ASP A 58 10.13 -3.93 -26.48
CA ASP A 58 8.94 -4.68 -26.87
C ASP A 58 9.18 -6.17 -27.13
N LYS A 59 10.43 -6.57 -27.35
CA LYS A 59 10.84 -7.97 -27.57
C LYS A 59 10.95 -8.79 -26.27
N TYR A 60 10.91 -8.13 -25.12
CA TYR A 60 11.06 -8.74 -23.80
C TYR A 60 9.75 -8.64 -22.99
N PRO A 61 9.55 -9.52 -22.00
CA PRO A 61 8.53 -9.30 -20.97
C PRO A 61 8.71 -7.93 -20.30
N PHE A 62 7.61 -7.31 -19.87
CA PHE A 62 7.68 -6.05 -19.14
C PHE A 62 7.91 -6.36 -17.65
N LEU A 63 9.14 -6.15 -17.19
CA LEU A 63 9.60 -6.45 -15.83
C LEU A 63 9.99 -5.17 -15.11
N THR A 64 9.60 -5.00 -13.86
CA THR A 64 10.10 -3.90 -13.03
C THR A 64 11.04 -4.41 -11.95
N SER A 65 12.08 -3.63 -11.65
CA SER A 65 12.97 -3.85 -10.50
C SER A 65 12.62 -2.92 -9.33
N GLU A 66 12.13 -1.72 -9.64
CA GLU A 66 11.97 -0.64 -8.66
C GLU A 66 10.63 0.09 -8.88
N MET A 67 9.55 -0.57 -8.48
CA MET A 67 8.30 0.13 -8.23
C MET A 67 8.33 0.76 -6.84
N GLY A 68 8.24 2.09 -6.83
CA GLY A 68 8.28 2.91 -5.63
C GLY A 68 7.06 2.68 -4.76
N SER A 69 7.18 1.80 -3.77
CA SER A 69 6.08 1.51 -2.83
C SER A 69 5.97 2.50 -1.66
N GLY A 70 6.89 3.46 -1.60
CA GLY A 70 6.97 4.58 -0.68
C GLY A 70 7.96 5.61 -1.24
N MET A 71 8.54 6.44 -0.39
CA MET A 71 9.62 7.35 -0.74
C MET A 71 10.47 7.68 0.49
N GLU A 72 11.79 7.62 0.32
CA GLU A 72 12.73 8.12 1.33
C GLU A 72 12.69 9.66 1.43
N ILE A 73 13.27 10.19 2.50
CA ILE A 73 13.25 11.63 2.80
C ILE A 73 14.67 12.17 2.71
N ALA A 74 14.93 13.04 1.73
CA ALA A 74 16.16 13.82 1.70
C ALA A 74 16.00 15.11 2.50
N TYR A 75 17.10 15.62 3.05
CA TYR A 75 17.08 16.81 3.90
C TYR A 75 16.38 18.00 3.21
N HIS A 76 16.67 18.23 1.92
CA HIS A 76 16.07 19.30 1.13
C HIS A 76 14.67 18.97 0.58
N ARG A 77 14.24 17.71 0.54
CA ARG A 77 12.96 17.32 -0.07
C ARG A 77 12.30 16.14 0.64
N ARG A 78 11.16 16.42 1.27
CA ARG A 78 10.51 15.53 2.24
C ARG A 78 9.08 15.15 1.83
N PRO A 79 8.88 14.38 0.75
CA PRO A 79 7.54 14.06 0.26
C PRO A 79 6.80 13.18 1.26
N LEU A 80 5.49 13.42 1.41
CA LEU A 80 4.56 12.54 2.12
C LEU A 80 3.77 11.72 1.10
N MET A 81 3.82 10.40 1.27
CA MET A 81 3.21 9.43 0.36
C MET A 81 1.84 8.99 0.88
N SER A 82 0.83 9.02 0.01
CA SER A 82 -0.46 8.40 0.28
C SER A 82 -0.46 6.92 -0.12
N VAL A 83 -1.46 6.16 0.35
CA VAL A 83 -1.68 4.78 -0.09
C VAL A 83 -1.92 4.70 -1.59
N ASP A 84 -2.69 5.65 -2.10
CA ASP A 84 -3.18 5.66 -3.48
C ASP A 84 -2.06 6.05 -4.46
N ASP A 85 -1.07 6.84 -4.00
CA ASP A 85 0.12 7.18 -4.78
C ASP A 85 0.84 5.94 -5.32
N THR A 86 0.98 4.94 -4.44
CA THR A 86 1.58 3.64 -4.76
C THR A 86 0.59 2.75 -5.50
N ALA A 87 -0.57 2.49 -4.90
CA ALA A 87 -1.47 1.42 -5.38
C ALA A 87 -2.05 1.70 -6.78
N ALA A 88 -2.37 2.95 -7.11
CA ALA A 88 -2.88 3.31 -8.43
C ALA A 88 -1.80 3.15 -9.51
N MET A 89 -0.54 3.52 -9.21
CA MET A 89 0.59 3.34 -10.11
C MET A 89 0.83 1.85 -10.41
N GLU A 90 0.83 0.99 -9.38
CA GLU A 90 0.97 -0.45 -9.58
C GLU A 90 -0.11 -1.00 -10.49
N LEU A 91 -1.38 -0.63 -10.24
CA LEU A 91 -2.50 -1.05 -11.09
C LEU A 91 -2.33 -0.59 -12.54
N VAL A 92 -1.86 0.64 -12.76
CA VAL A 92 -1.60 1.18 -14.10
C VAL A 92 -0.51 0.38 -14.82
N LYS A 93 0.59 0.05 -14.14
CA LYS A 93 1.62 -0.82 -14.71
C LYS A 93 1.08 -2.22 -15.02
N LEU A 94 0.18 -2.75 -14.17
CA LEU A 94 -0.47 -4.03 -14.42
C LEU A 94 -1.30 -4.01 -15.70
N GLY A 95 -2.17 -3.02 -15.84
CA GLY A 95 -3.01 -2.82 -17.02
C GLY A 95 -2.21 -2.42 -18.27
N SER A 96 -0.99 -1.93 -18.11
CA SER A 96 -0.04 -1.62 -19.20
C SER A 96 0.78 -2.82 -19.64
N GLY A 97 0.68 -3.96 -18.94
CA GLY A 97 1.29 -5.22 -19.37
C GLY A 97 2.47 -5.71 -18.52
N VAL A 98 2.73 -5.14 -17.35
CA VAL A 98 3.79 -5.66 -16.47
C VAL A 98 3.49 -7.12 -16.09
N THR A 99 4.53 -7.94 -16.04
CA THR A 99 4.45 -9.37 -15.73
C THR A 99 5.28 -9.77 -14.52
N MET A 100 6.12 -8.88 -14.00
CA MET A 100 6.89 -9.07 -12.78
C MET A 100 7.08 -7.74 -12.06
N TYR A 101 6.84 -7.75 -10.76
CA TYR A 101 7.08 -6.61 -9.88
C TYR A 101 8.36 -6.80 -9.05
N GLY A 102 9.21 -5.79 -9.07
CA GLY A 102 10.21 -5.52 -8.04
C GLY A 102 9.82 -4.22 -7.32
N TYR A 103 9.97 -4.18 -6.00
CA TYR A 103 9.62 -3.03 -5.17
C TYR A 103 10.87 -2.43 -4.54
N TYR A 104 10.92 -1.09 -4.55
CA TYR A 104 11.95 -0.34 -3.86
C TYR A 104 11.28 0.77 -3.04
N MET A 105 11.18 0.67 -1.71
CA MET A 105 11.42 -0.49 -0.84
C MET A 105 10.08 -1.07 -0.37
N PHE A 106 9.99 -2.39 -0.24
CA PHE A 106 8.79 -3.03 0.33
C PHE A 106 8.79 -3.05 1.87
N HIS A 107 9.99 -3.17 2.45
CA HIS A 107 10.25 -2.99 3.86
C HIS A 107 11.36 -1.95 3.98
N GLY A 108 11.14 -0.92 4.80
CA GLY A 108 12.20 -0.02 5.19
C GLY A 108 13.23 -0.70 6.09
N GLY A 109 13.91 0.08 6.90
CA GLY A 109 14.83 -0.43 7.92
C GLY A 109 15.68 0.65 8.54
N THR A 110 16.78 0.22 9.13
CA THR A 110 17.76 1.10 9.79
C THR A 110 19.12 0.88 9.16
N ASN A 111 19.80 1.96 8.78
CA ASN A 111 21.20 1.94 8.37
C ASN A 111 22.07 1.43 9.54
N PRO A 112 22.83 0.33 9.35
CA PRO A 112 23.66 -0.20 10.42
C PRO A 112 24.85 0.72 10.71
N GLU A 113 25.52 0.49 11.85
CA GLU A 113 26.76 1.20 12.16
C GLU A 113 27.83 0.91 11.09
N GLY A 114 28.34 1.96 10.47
CA GLY A 114 29.48 1.85 9.58
C GLY A 114 30.79 1.81 10.37
N LYS A 115 31.85 1.28 9.76
CA LYS A 115 33.15 1.07 10.43
C LYS A 115 34.00 2.34 10.57
N LYS A 116 33.78 3.33 9.70
CA LYS A 116 34.59 4.55 9.59
C LYS A 116 33.73 5.81 9.50
N THR A 117 32.58 5.69 8.85
CA THR A 117 31.57 6.73 8.64
C THR A 117 30.20 6.09 8.79
N SER A 118 29.14 6.90 8.83
CA SER A 118 27.78 6.39 8.57
C SER A 118 27.69 5.75 7.18
N LEU A 119 26.65 4.92 6.98
CA LEU A 119 26.35 4.28 5.69
C LEU A 119 25.29 5.03 4.87
N GLN A 120 24.79 6.16 5.39
CA GLN A 120 23.80 6.99 4.68
C GLN A 120 24.37 7.51 3.35
N GLU A 121 23.47 7.73 2.40
CA GLU A 121 23.68 8.61 1.27
C GLU A 121 23.88 10.07 1.76
N SER A 122 25.03 10.68 1.44
CA SER A 122 25.37 12.03 1.93
C SER A 122 26.21 12.85 0.95
N GLN A 123 25.98 14.17 0.96
CA GLN A 123 26.82 15.14 0.25
C GLN A 123 28.27 15.13 0.74
N ALA A 124 28.53 14.76 1.99
CA ALA A 124 29.89 14.63 2.52
C ALA A 124 30.71 13.53 1.81
N THR A 125 30.06 12.52 1.22
CA THR A 125 30.70 11.43 0.46
C THR A 125 30.60 11.64 -1.06
N GLY A 126 30.12 12.80 -1.50
CA GLY A 126 29.93 13.13 -2.91
C GLY A 126 28.58 12.70 -3.50
N TYR A 127 27.67 12.14 -2.69
CA TYR A 127 26.32 11.85 -3.13
C TYR A 127 25.48 13.14 -3.26
N PRO A 128 24.49 13.25 -4.16
CA PRO A 128 23.79 14.52 -4.37
C PRO A 128 22.79 14.96 -3.28
N ASN A 129 22.47 14.08 -2.32
CA ASN A 129 21.48 14.33 -1.27
C ASN A 129 22.04 13.97 0.11
N ASP A 130 21.46 14.52 1.18
CA ASP A 130 21.65 14.02 2.54
C ASP A 130 20.39 13.28 2.99
N LEU A 131 20.52 12.00 3.33
CA LEU A 131 19.47 11.18 3.95
C LEU A 131 19.73 11.04 5.47
N PRO A 132 18.77 10.53 6.27
CA PRO A 132 19.00 10.25 7.68
C PRO A 132 20.15 9.24 7.89
N SER A 133 20.87 9.38 9.00
CA SER A 133 22.00 8.53 9.38
C SER A 133 21.59 7.12 9.77
N LYS A 134 20.37 6.99 10.28
CA LYS A 134 19.83 5.75 10.81
C LYS A 134 18.54 5.37 10.12
N SER A 135 17.51 6.20 10.19
CA SER A 135 16.20 5.79 9.68
C SER A 135 16.23 5.64 8.15
N TYR A 136 15.64 4.54 7.68
CA TYR A 136 15.37 4.27 6.27
C TYR A 136 14.00 3.63 6.15
N ASP A 137 13.01 4.17 6.87
CA ASP A 137 11.62 3.69 6.86
C ASP A 137 11.02 3.70 5.45
N PHE A 138 11.48 4.62 4.60
CA PHE A 138 11.07 4.78 3.21
C PHE A 138 9.57 5.05 3.03
N GLN A 139 8.78 5.23 4.10
CA GLN A 139 7.31 5.17 4.04
C GLN A 139 6.83 3.87 3.35
N ALA A 140 7.62 2.80 3.48
CA ALA A 140 7.40 1.53 2.79
C ALA A 140 6.14 0.82 3.32
N PRO A 141 5.57 -0.15 2.58
CA PRO A 141 4.48 -1.01 3.05
C PRO A 141 4.73 -1.61 4.42
N LEU A 142 5.93 -2.10 4.68
CA LEU A 142 6.42 -2.43 6.01
C LEU A 142 7.37 -1.32 6.45
N GLY A 143 7.05 -0.61 7.53
CA GLY A 143 7.93 0.42 8.06
C GLY A 143 9.16 -0.14 8.77
N GLU A 144 10.04 0.74 9.25
CA GLU A 144 11.38 0.42 9.79
C GLU A 144 11.43 -0.72 10.83
N PHE A 145 10.38 -0.85 11.65
CA PHE A 145 10.30 -1.84 12.72
C PHE A 145 9.38 -3.03 12.40
N GLY A 146 8.91 -3.14 11.15
CA GLY A 146 8.05 -4.23 10.67
C GLY A 146 6.55 -3.97 10.80
N GLN A 147 6.15 -2.76 11.18
CA GLN A 147 4.75 -2.34 11.22
C GLN A 147 4.16 -2.27 9.79
N ALA A 148 2.97 -2.85 9.59
CA ALA A 148 2.27 -2.71 8.32
C ALA A 148 1.62 -1.33 8.18
N HIS A 149 2.07 -0.55 7.20
CA HIS A 149 1.41 0.67 6.76
C HIS A 149 0.19 0.35 5.89
N ARG A 150 -0.71 1.33 5.70
CA ARG A 150 -1.93 1.12 4.89
C ARG A 150 -1.64 0.73 3.43
N SER A 151 -0.50 1.15 2.88
CA SER A 151 -0.02 0.76 1.56
C SER A 151 0.19 -0.76 1.44
N PHE A 152 0.60 -1.44 2.51
CA PHE A 152 0.68 -2.91 2.55
C PHE A 152 -0.69 -3.55 2.29
N GLY A 153 -1.75 -3.05 2.93
CA GLY A 153 -3.10 -3.56 2.75
C GLY A 153 -3.57 -3.47 1.29
N ALA A 154 -3.33 -2.33 0.63
CA ALA A 154 -3.67 -2.12 -0.77
C ALA A 154 -2.87 -3.03 -1.71
N LEU A 155 -1.55 -3.13 -1.53
CA LEU A 155 -0.70 -4.00 -2.35
C LEU A 155 -0.97 -5.49 -2.11
N LYS A 156 -1.29 -5.89 -0.87
CA LYS A 156 -1.70 -7.27 -0.55
C LYS A 156 -2.89 -7.72 -1.40
N LEU A 157 -3.90 -6.86 -1.59
CA LEU A 157 -5.05 -7.18 -2.44
C LEU A 157 -4.65 -7.45 -3.90
N LEU A 158 -3.73 -6.66 -4.44
CA LEU A 158 -3.16 -6.87 -5.78
C LEU A 158 -2.42 -8.21 -5.85
N HIS A 159 -1.58 -8.51 -4.85
CA HIS A 159 -0.79 -9.74 -4.82
C HIS A 159 -1.61 -11.00 -4.57
N LEU A 160 -2.69 -10.93 -3.80
CA LEU A 160 -3.65 -12.03 -3.68
C LEU A 160 -4.26 -12.39 -5.04
N PHE A 161 -4.57 -11.37 -5.85
CA PHE A 161 -5.08 -11.56 -7.21
C PHE A 161 -4.01 -12.15 -8.12
N LEU A 162 -2.80 -11.60 -8.10
CA LEU A 162 -1.69 -12.09 -8.92
C LEU A 162 -1.29 -13.52 -8.55
N ASN A 163 -1.38 -13.91 -7.28
CA ASN A 163 -1.09 -15.27 -6.86
C ASN A 163 -2.04 -16.29 -7.49
N ASP A 164 -3.33 -15.96 -7.60
CA ASP A 164 -4.34 -16.89 -8.08
C ASP A 164 -4.60 -16.81 -9.60
N PHE A 165 -4.39 -15.63 -10.20
CA PHE A 165 -4.74 -15.32 -11.59
C PHE A 165 -3.56 -14.78 -12.42
N GLY A 166 -2.39 -14.56 -11.81
CA GLY A 166 -1.22 -14.00 -12.49
C GLY A 166 -0.71 -14.88 -13.63
N HIS A 167 -0.85 -16.21 -13.52
CA HIS A 167 -0.50 -17.14 -14.60
C HIS A 167 -1.40 -17.00 -15.83
N GLU A 168 -2.67 -16.64 -15.64
CA GLU A 168 -3.62 -16.35 -16.73
C GLU A 168 -3.38 -14.95 -17.29
N LEU A 169 -3.10 -13.99 -16.42
CA LEU A 169 -2.88 -12.59 -16.80
C LEU A 169 -1.56 -12.37 -17.55
N ALA A 170 -0.48 -13.03 -17.15
CA ALA A 170 0.86 -12.83 -17.71
C ALA A 170 0.92 -12.91 -19.25
N PRO A 171 0.31 -13.89 -19.93
CA PRO A 171 0.30 -13.96 -21.39
C PRO A 171 -0.70 -13.00 -22.07
N MET A 172 -1.55 -12.30 -21.32
CA MET A 172 -2.54 -11.37 -21.90
C MET A 172 -1.88 -10.08 -22.36
N MET A 173 -2.23 -9.66 -23.59
CA MET A 173 -1.71 -8.44 -24.19
C MET A 173 -2.55 -7.21 -23.77
N PRO A 174 -1.93 -6.04 -23.55
CA PRO A 174 -2.64 -4.80 -23.28
C PRO A 174 -3.21 -4.18 -24.57
N TYR A 175 -4.44 -3.69 -24.47
CA TYR A 175 -5.20 -2.97 -25.48
C TYR A 175 -5.68 -1.64 -24.89
N PHE A 176 -5.68 -0.61 -25.71
CA PHE A 176 -5.98 0.76 -25.30
C PHE A 176 -7.17 1.30 -26.12
N PRO A 177 -8.01 2.19 -25.55
CA PRO A 177 -9.16 2.75 -26.26
C PRO A 177 -8.75 3.64 -27.42
N GLU A 178 -9.68 3.88 -28.35
CA GLU A 178 -9.49 4.79 -29.50
C GLU A 178 -9.19 6.23 -29.05
N ARG A 179 -9.75 6.65 -27.91
CA ARG A 179 -9.50 7.96 -27.29
C ARG A 179 -8.61 7.79 -26.07
N LEU A 180 -7.40 8.34 -26.15
CA LEU A 180 -6.44 8.42 -25.05
C LEU A 180 -6.25 9.87 -24.57
N PRO A 181 -5.79 10.07 -23.34
CA PRO A 181 -5.31 11.37 -22.88
C PRO A 181 -4.24 11.91 -23.84
N THR A 182 -4.25 13.22 -24.09
CA THR A 182 -3.36 13.86 -25.08
C THR A 182 -2.16 14.58 -24.46
N SER A 183 -2.17 14.74 -23.14
CA SER A 183 -1.05 15.30 -22.37
C SER A 183 -1.07 14.81 -20.93
N LEU A 184 0.05 14.98 -20.23
CA LEU A 184 0.19 14.77 -18.79
C LEU A 184 -0.81 15.61 -17.95
N HIS A 185 -1.31 16.72 -18.50
CA HIS A 185 -2.29 17.59 -17.86
C HIS A 185 -3.74 17.27 -18.22
N ASP A 186 -4.01 16.24 -19.02
CA ASP A 186 -5.39 15.84 -19.33
C ASP A 186 -6.02 15.14 -18.12
N VAL A 187 -6.97 15.86 -17.51
CA VAL A 187 -7.76 15.43 -16.35
C VAL A 187 -9.20 15.04 -16.72
N SER A 188 -9.54 15.06 -18.00
CA SER A 188 -10.91 14.95 -18.51
C SER A 188 -11.17 13.65 -19.28
N THR A 189 -10.13 13.09 -19.90
CA THR A 189 -10.23 11.84 -20.67
C THR A 189 -10.13 10.64 -19.72
N PRO A 190 -11.12 9.71 -19.73
CA PRO A 190 -11.05 8.50 -18.92
C PRO A 190 -9.81 7.66 -19.25
N ARG A 191 -9.13 7.17 -18.21
CA ARG A 191 -7.94 6.31 -18.37
C ARG A 191 -8.36 4.86 -18.18
N VAL A 192 -8.30 4.11 -19.27
CA VAL A 192 -8.76 2.73 -19.35
C VAL A 192 -7.77 1.90 -20.17
N SER A 193 -7.54 0.67 -19.77
CA SER A 193 -6.91 -0.35 -20.62
C SER A 193 -7.61 -1.69 -20.47
N ALA A 194 -7.44 -2.60 -21.41
CA ALA A 194 -7.84 -3.99 -21.27
C ALA A 194 -6.62 -4.90 -21.43
N ARG A 195 -6.49 -5.94 -20.62
CA ARG A 195 -5.57 -7.05 -20.92
C ARG A 195 -6.39 -8.26 -21.29
N LEU A 196 -6.18 -8.77 -22.49
CA LEU A 196 -6.99 -9.85 -23.05
C LEU A 196 -6.14 -10.93 -23.73
N GLN A 197 -6.63 -12.16 -23.65
CA GLN A 197 -6.20 -13.30 -24.45
C GLN A 197 -7.42 -14.19 -24.70
N ASN A 198 -7.68 -14.56 -25.97
CA ASN A 198 -8.80 -15.41 -26.36
C ASN A 198 -10.14 -14.95 -25.76
N ASP A 199 -10.44 -13.66 -25.91
CA ASP A 199 -11.69 -13.01 -25.47
C ASP A 199 -11.93 -13.00 -23.95
N HIS A 200 -10.95 -13.41 -23.15
CA HIS A 200 -10.95 -13.38 -21.68
C HIS A 200 -9.88 -12.44 -21.15
N GLY A 201 -10.15 -11.78 -20.02
CA GLY A 201 -9.14 -11.07 -19.26
C GLY A 201 -9.71 -10.03 -18.31
N PHE A 202 -9.13 -8.83 -18.32
CA PHE A 202 -9.41 -7.80 -17.32
C PHE A 202 -9.41 -6.40 -17.93
N LEU A 203 -10.37 -5.58 -17.51
CA LEU A 203 -10.48 -4.17 -17.83
C LEU A 203 -9.96 -3.33 -16.66
N PHE A 204 -8.97 -2.48 -16.88
CA PHE A 204 -8.33 -1.63 -15.87
C PHE A 204 -8.78 -0.20 -16.03
N ILE A 205 -9.06 0.47 -14.91
CA ILE A 205 -9.54 1.84 -14.85
C ILE A 205 -8.71 2.60 -13.81
N ASN A 206 -8.23 3.79 -14.16
CA ASN A 206 -7.57 4.69 -13.24
C ASN A 206 -8.20 6.09 -13.31
N ASN A 207 -8.73 6.56 -12.20
CA ASN A 207 -9.18 7.93 -11.98
C ASN A 207 -8.45 8.60 -10.79
N TYR A 208 -7.22 8.16 -10.53
CA TYR A 208 -6.32 8.73 -9.53
C TYR A 208 -5.06 9.32 -10.19
N GLN A 209 -4.59 10.44 -9.64
CA GLN A 209 -3.29 11.02 -9.94
C GLN A 209 -2.81 11.85 -8.74
N ARG A 210 -1.57 11.64 -8.32
CA ARG A 210 -0.93 12.41 -7.24
C ARG A 210 -0.95 13.91 -7.55
N THR A 211 -1.25 14.74 -6.54
CA THR A 211 -1.25 16.22 -6.55
C THR A 211 -2.23 16.91 -7.52
N TYR A 212 -2.70 16.23 -8.56
CA TYR A 212 -3.57 16.77 -9.59
C TYR A 212 -4.83 15.91 -9.72
N PRO A 213 -5.82 16.09 -8.82
CA PRO A 213 -7.03 15.26 -8.77
C PRO A 213 -7.77 15.25 -10.11
N LEU A 214 -8.17 14.06 -10.54
CA LEU A 214 -8.98 13.87 -11.75
C LEU A 214 -10.45 14.08 -11.44
N SER A 215 -11.23 14.57 -12.42
CA SER A 215 -12.66 14.80 -12.23
C SER A 215 -13.44 13.49 -12.17
N GLU A 216 -14.59 13.48 -11.50
CA GLU A 216 -15.57 12.39 -11.67
C GLU A 216 -15.93 12.24 -13.16
N HIS A 217 -15.87 11.02 -13.68
CA HIS A 217 -16.35 10.74 -15.03
C HIS A 217 -17.82 10.27 -14.97
N LYS A 218 -18.72 11.15 -15.41
CA LYS A 218 -20.16 10.86 -15.47
C LYS A 218 -20.52 10.08 -16.72
N ASN A 219 -21.54 9.23 -16.62
CA ASN A 219 -22.04 8.41 -17.73
C ASN A 219 -20.93 7.60 -18.42
N PHE A 220 -20.02 7.05 -17.62
CA PHE A 220 -18.94 6.18 -18.07
C PHE A 220 -19.48 4.79 -18.42
N GLN A 221 -19.08 4.29 -19.59
CA GLN A 221 -19.31 2.94 -20.06
C GLN A 221 -18.19 2.57 -21.03
N VAL A 222 -17.72 1.32 -20.96
CA VAL A 222 -16.75 0.76 -21.90
C VAL A 222 -17.46 -0.13 -22.89
N HIS A 223 -17.27 0.16 -24.19
CA HIS A 223 -17.73 -0.68 -25.29
C HIS A 223 -16.58 -1.58 -25.75
N LEU A 224 -16.49 -2.78 -25.16
CA LEU A 224 -15.40 -3.71 -25.44
C LEU A 224 -15.73 -4.56 -26.68
N LYS A 225 -15.04 -4.29 -27.78
CA LYS A 225 -15.16 -5.04 -29.03
C LYS A 225 -14.27 -6.28 -28.97
N LEU A 226 -14.89 -7.46 -28.94
CA LEU A 226 -14.25 -8.77 -29.09
C LEU A 226 -14.47 -9.28 -30.53
N PRO A 227 -13.72 -10.29 -31.02
CA PRO A 227 -13.88 -10.85 -32.36
C PRO A 227 -15.29 -11.34 -32.67
N ALA A 228 -15.97 -11.96 -31.70
CA ALA A 228 -17.30 -12.53 -31.88
C ALA A 228 -18.45 -11.59 -31.49
N GLU A 229 -18.20 -10.60 -30.64
CA GLU A 229 -19.26 -9.78 -30.03
C GLU A 229 -18.75 -8.48 -29.43
N GLN A 230 -19.67 -7.61 -29.01
CA GLN A 230 -19.37 -6.45 -28.18
C GLN A 230 -19.97 -6.64 -26.79
N ILE A 231 -19.20 -6.30 -25.75
CA ILE A 231 -19.65 -6.27 -24.36
C ILE A 231 -19.66 -4.83 -23.88
N ASP A 232 -20.81 -4.35 -23.40
CA ASP A 232 -20.91 -3.05 -22.73
C ASP A 232 -20.72 -3.24 -21.22
N ILE A 233 -19.70 -2.58 -20.66
CA ILE A 233 -19.30 -2.74 -19.25
C ILE A 233 -19.31 -1.38 -18.54
N PRO A 234 -20.15 -1.22 -17.49
CA PRO A 234 -21.34 -2.03 -17.17
C PRO A 234 -22.43 -1.99 -18.26
N ARG A 235 -23.54 -2.70 -18.07
CA ARG A 235 -24.69 -2.71 -19.01
C ARG A 235 -25.31 -1.32 -19.18
N ARG A 236 -25.30 -0.49 -18.13
CA ARG A 236 -25.82 0.87 -18.15
C ARG A 236 -24.75 1.83 -17.64
N PRO A 237 -24.55 3.00 -18.28
CA PRO A 237 -23.56 3.96 -17.84
C PRO A 237 -23.67 4.30 -16.35
N LEU A 238 -22.52 4.43 -15.68
CA LEU A 238 -22.40 4.83 -14.28
C LEU A 238 -21.35 5.92 -14.11
N ASN A 239 -21.13 6.39 -12.88
CA ASN A 239 -20.07 7.36 -12.58
C ASN A 239 -18.82 6.66 -12.07
N ILE A 240 -17.65 7.11 -12.52
CA ILE A 240 -16.35 6.74 -11.95
C ILE A 240 -15.90 7.88 -11.02
N PRO A 241 -15.87 7.66 -9.69
CA PRO A 241 -15.51 8.71 -8.72
C PRO A 241 -14.07 9.23 -8.90
N THR A 242 -13.83 10.47 -8.49
CA THR A 242 -12.47 10.98 -8.31
C THR A 242 -11.68 10.08 -7.36
N GLY A 243 -10.43 9.77 -7.72
CA GLY A 243 -9.51 8.98 -6.91
C GLY A 243 -9.72 7.47 -7.00
N SER A 244 -10.73 6.98 -7.74
CA SER A 244 -10.95 5.54 -7.87
C SER A 244 -9.95 4.90 -8.84
N TYR A 245 -9.48 3.70 -8.53
CA TYR A 245 -8.74 2.84 -9.46
C TYR A 245 -9.17 1.39 -9.21
N THR A 246 -9.37 0.62 -10.26
CA THR A 246 -9.87 -0.75 -10.16
C THR A 246 -9.61 -1.56 -11.42
N PHE A 247 -9.81 -2.87 -11.34
CA PHE A 247 -9.90 -3.73 -12.51
C PHE A 247 -11.09 -4.68 -12.41
N TRP A 248 -11.71 -4.95 -13.55
CA TRP A 248 -12.94 -5.72 -13.71
C TRP A 248 -12.66 -6.96 -14.56
N PRO A 249 -13.07 -8.17 -14.13
CA PRO A 249 -12.90 -9.36 -14.95
C PRO A 249 -13.79 -9.27 -16.20
N VAL A 250 -13.35 -9.91 -17.28
CA VAL A 250 -14.07 -10.05 -18.56
C VAL A 250 -14.04 -11.53 -18.95
N ASN A 251 -15.21 -12.12 -19.15
CA ASN A 251 -15.40 -13.53 -19.52
C ASN A 251 -14.63 -14.51 -18.62
N LEU A 252 -14.67 -14.28 -17.30
CA LEU A 252 -14.01 -15.12 -16.31
C LEU A 252 -14.77 -16.43 -16.10
N ALA A 253 -14.07 -17.56 -16.23
CA ALA A 253 -14.63 -18.87 -15.93
C ALA A 253 -14.74 -19.07 -14.41
N LEU A 254 -15.96 -19.36 -13.93
CA LEU A 254 -16.26 -19.66 -12.52
C LEU A 254 -16.83 -21.08 -12.44
N GLY A 255 -15.94 -22.07 -12.53
CA GLY A 255 -16.35 -23.46 -12.76
C GLY A 255 -16.97 -23.60 -14.16
N ARG A 256 -18.26 -23.95 -14.22
CA ARG A 256 -19.00 -24.11 -15.50
C ARG A 256 -19.71 -22.84 -15.96
N SER A 257 -19.94 -21.91 -15.04
CA SER A 257 -20.54 -20.61 -15.33
C SER A 257 -19.48 -19.66 -15.87
N VAL A 258 -19.89 -18.72 -16.72
CA VAL A 258 -19.02 -17.67 -17.24
C VAL A 258 -19.54 -16.34 -16.70
N LEU A 259 -18.69 -15.65 -15.95
CA LEU A 259 -18.91 -14.27 -15.54
C LEU A 259 -18.43 -13.36 -16.68
N ARG A 260 -19.38 -12.82 -17.44
CA ARG A 260 -19.13 -11.93 -18.58
C ARG A 260 -18.40 -10.67 -18.16
N TYR A 261 -18.82 -10.06 -17.06
CA TYR A 261 -18.06 -9.01 -16.37
C TYR A 261 -18.56 -8.84 -14.93
N ALA A 262 -17.78 -8.13 -14.12
CA ALA A 262 -18.24 -7.56 -12.86
C ALA A 262 -17.67 -6.15 -12.64
N THR A 263 -18.45 -5.23 -12.08
CA THR A 263 -17.95 -3.90 -11.63
C THR A 263 -17.43 -3.90 -10.18
N ALA A 264 -17.24 -5.08 -9.61
CA ALA A 264 -16.51 -5.31 -8.37
C ALA A 264 -15.11 -5.85 -8.70
N GLN A 265 -14.12 -5.58 -7.86
CA GLN A 265 -12.75 -6.04 -8.11
C GLN A 265 -12.52 -7.43 -7.53
N LEU A 266 -12.01 -8.33 -8.36
CA LEU A 266 -11.63 -9.69 -7.97
C LEU A 266 -10.35 -9.65 -7.11
N ILE A 267 -10.36 -10.35 -5.97
CA ILE A 267 -9.22 -10.44 -5.05
C ILE A 267 -8.55 -11.80 -5.15
N CYS A 268 -9.27 -12.90 -4.96
CA CYS A 268 -8.69 -14.24 -4.92
C CYS A 268 -9.75 -15.32 -5.11
N LYS A 269 -9.32 -16.58 -5.22
CA LYS A 269 -10.18 -17.77 -5.19
C LYS A 269 -9.70 -18.74 -4.12
N LEU A 270 -10.64 -19.45 -3.51
CA LEU A 270 -10.36 -20.58 -2.62
C LEU A 270 -10.88 -21.85 -3.29
N ALA A 271 -9.96 -22.71 -3.74
CA ALA A 271 -10.27 -23.83 -4.62
C ALA A 271 -11.13 -24.91 -3.93
N ASP A 272 -10.76 -25.30 -2.70
CA ASP A 272 -11.43 -26.36 -1.92
C ASP A 272 -12.94 -26.12 -1.73
N THR A 273 -13.34 -24.86 -1.59
CA THR A 273 -14.73 -24.46 -1.38
C THR A 273 -15.33 -23.78 -2.62
N ASN A 274 -14.60 -23.76 -3.74
CA ASN A 274 -14.96 -23.10 -4.99
C ASN A 274 -15.53 -21.67 -4.77
N THR A 275 -14.81 -20.89 -3.95
CA THR A 275 -15.23 -19.55 -3.53
C THR A 275 -14.38 -18.49 -4.21
N TYR A 276 -15.02 -17.49 -4.82
CA TYR A 276 -14.37 -16.34 -5.41
C TYR A 276 -14.65 -15.11 -4.56
N VAL A 277 -13.62 -14.35 -4.25
CA VAL A 277 -13.71 -13.19 -3.35
C VAL A 277 -13.52 -11.94 -4.17
N PHE A 278 -14.49 -11.04 -4.09
CA PHE A 278 -14.47 -9.71 -4.67
C PHE A 278 -14.56 -8.67 -3.57
N PHE A 279 -14.30 -7.41 -3.89
CA PHE A 279 -14.77 -6.29 -3.05
C PHE A 279 -15.52 -5.25 -3.86
N ALA A 280 -16.47 -4.59 -3.20
CA ALA A 280 -17.20 -3.47 -3.75
C ALA A 280 -16.29 -2.23 -3.81
N VAL A 281 -16.08 -1.69 -5.01
CA VAL A 281 -15.23 -0.51 -5.21
C VAL A 281 -15.97 0.73 -4.67
N PRO A 282 -15.35 1.57 -3.81
CA PRO A 282 -16.00 2.74 -3.25
C PRO A 282 -16.64 3.64 -4.33
N GLY A 283 -17.93 3.92 -4.17
CA GLY A 283 -18.68 4.80 -5.09
C GLY A 283 -19.06 4.20 -6.45
N ILE A 284 -18.71 2.94 -6.72
CA ILE A 284 -19.09 2.23 -7.95
C ILE A 284 -20.07 1.09 -7.58
N PRO A 285 -21.33 1.13 -8.03
CA PRO A 285 -22.28 0.05 -7.80
C PRO A 285 -21.78 -1.28 -8.37
N ALA A 286 -21.83 -2.35 -7.56
CA ALA A 286 -21.50 -3.69 -8.00
C ALA A 286 -22.62 -4.28 -8.88
N GLU A 287 -22.25 -4.68 -10.09
CA GLU A 287 -23.06 -5.40 -11.08
C GLU A 287 -22.25 -6.61 -11.56
N PHE A 288 -22.87 -7.78 -11.61
CA PHE A 288 -22.30 -9.03 -12.13
C PHE A 288 -23.18 -9.53 -13.27
N ALA A 289 -22.58 -9.83 -14.43
CA ALA A 289 -23.30 -10.39 -15.57
C ALA A 289 -22.80 -11.80 -15.87
N PHE A 290 -23.72 -12.77 -15.92
CA PHE A 290 -23.40 -14.18 -16.17
C PHE A 290 -24.07 -14.67 -17.44
N GLU A 291 -23.43 -15.62 -18.13
CA GLU A 291 -24.10 -16.40 -19.17
C GLU A 291 -25.18 -17.29 -18.58
N GLU A 292 -26.37 -17.25 -19.16
CA GLU A 292 -27.46 -18.14 -18.80
C GLU A 292 -27.33 -19.44 -19.60
N LYS A 293 -26.93 -20.52 -18.91
CA LYS A 293 -26.90 -21.88 -19.49
C LYS A 293 -28.07 -22.69 -18.97
N ASN A 294 -28.70 -23.47 -19.86
CA ASN A 294 -29.87 -24.27 -19.51
C ASN A 294 -29.57 -25.19 -18.30
N GLY A 295 -30.31 -25.01 -17.21
CA GLY A 295 -30.24 -25.83 -15.99
C GLY A 295 -29.12 -25.48 -15.01
N ASP A 296 -28.39 -24.38 -15.25
CA ASP A 296 -27.61 -23.74 -14.19
C ASP A 296 -28.51 -22.71 -13.47
N ALA A 297 -28.36 -22.60 -12.15
CA ALA A 297 -29.06 -21.63 -11.32
C ALA A 297 -28.08 -20.59 -10.78
N ILE A 298 -28.47 -19.32 -10.86
CA ILE A 298 -27.74 -18.19 -10.32
C ILE A 298 -28.65 -17.56 -9.27
N GLU A 299 -28.18 -17.58 -8.03
CA GLU A 299 -28.97 -17.22 -6.87
C GLU A 299 -28.30 -16.13 -6.06
N ALA A 300 -29.04 -15.06 -5.81
CA ALA A 300 -28.61 -13.93 -5.01
C ALA A 300 -29.85 -13.38 -4.29
N SER A 301 -30.19 -13.98 -3.14
CA SER A 301 -31.46 -13.71 -2.44
C SER A 301 -31.58 -12.30 -1.88
N GLU A 302 -30.46 -11.65 -1.62
CA GLU A 302 -30.38 -10.29 -1.09
C GLU A 302 -29.98 -9.25 -2.15
N ALA A 303 -29.99 -9.64 -3.42
CA ALA A 303 -29.62 -8.79 -4.54
C ALA A 303 -30.74 -8.73 -5.59
N ARG A 304 -30.64 -7.78 -6.50
CA ARG A 304 -31.56 -7.66 -7.64
C ARG A 304 -31.08 -8.55 -8.78
N VAL A 305 -31.89 -9.51 -9.17
CA VAL A 305 -31.62 -10.42 -10.30
C VAL A 305 -32.51 -10.07 -11.49
N GLU A 306 -31.90 -9.85 -12.66
CA GLU A 306 -32.59 -9.60 -13.93
C GLU A 306 -32.09 -10.56 -15.00
N ARG A 307 -33.00 -11.11 -15.80
CA ARG A 307 -32.65 -12.00 -16.93
C ARG A 307 -33.01 -11.31 -18.24
N SER A 308 -32.07 -11.27 -19.17
CA SER A 308 -32.28 -10.63 -20.47
C SER A 308 -31.28 -11.16 -21.49
N ALA A 309 -31.75 -11.48 -22.70
CA ALA A 309 -30.91 -11.86 -23.84
C ALA A 309 -29.89 -12.98 -23.55
N GLY A 310 -30.30 -14.01 -22.77
CA GLY A 310 -29.41 -15.13 -22.41
C GLY A 310 -28.35 -14.78 -21.36
N LEU A 311 -28.52 -13.66 -20.65
CA LEU A 311 -27.67 -13.24 -19.55
C LEU A 311 -28.48 -13.07 -18.25
N VAL A 312 -27.80 -13.27 -17.13
CA VAL A 312 -28.31 -12.98 -15.79
C VAL A 312 -27.48 -11.86 -15.18
N PHE A 313 -28.14 -10.76 -14.84
CA PHE A 313 -27.55 -9.60 -14.19
C PHE A 313 -27.89 -9.62 -12.71
N VAL A 314 -26.88 -9.50 -11.86
CA VAL A 314 -27.03 -9.37 -10.40
C VAL A 314 -26.49 -7.99 -10.00
N GLY A 315 -27.37 -7.11 -9.54
CA GLY A 315 -27.03 -5.77 -9.06
C GLY A 315 -27.54 -5.52 -7.64
N HIS A 316 -27.22 -4.36 -7.07
CA HIS A 316 -27.54 -4.03 -5.67
C HIS A 316 -27.01 -5.08 -4.67
N VAL A 317 -25.79 -5.57 -4.92
CA VAL A 317 -25.13 -6.52 -4.02
C VAL A 317 -24.66 -5.78 -2.77
N ASN A 318 -25.16 -6.20 -1.60
CA ASN A 318 -24.69 -5.69 -0.32
C ASN A 318 -23.33 -6.33 0.01
N PRO A 319 -22.26 -5.54 0.22
CA PRO A 319 -20.98 -6.10 0.60
C PRO A 319 -21.02 -6.66 2.03
N GLY A 320 -20.37 -7.79 2.25
CA GLY A 320 -20.28 -8.45 3.55
C GLY A 320 -19.52 -9.77 3.47
N THR A 321 -19.49 -10.49 4.59
CA THR A 321 -18.79 -11.78 4.77
C THR A 321 -19.63 -12.99 4.35
N GLY A 322 -20.87 -12.77 3.92
CA GLY A 322 -21.79 -13.81 3.45
C GLY A 322 -21.58 -14.20 1.98
N SER A 323 -22.20 -15.30 1.60
CA SER A 323 -22.30 -15.75 0.20
C SER A 323 -23.28 -14.84 -0.56
N ALA A 324 -22.75 -13.89 -1.32
CA ALA A 324 -23.54 -12.89 -2.04
C ALA A 324 -24.23 -13.49 -3.28
N ILE A 325 -23.52 -14.36 -4.00
CA ILE A 325 -24.03 -15.04 -5.21
C ILE A 325 -23.63 -16.51 -5.13
N ARG A 326 -24.59 -17.40 -5.40
CA ARG A 326 -24.36 -18.85 -5.54
C ARG A 326 -24.64 -19.28 -6.97
N LEU A 327 -23.72 -20.05 -7.52
CA LEU A 327 -23.79 -20.63 -8.86
C LEU A 327 -23.98 -22.14 -8.68
N ARG A 328 -25.11 -22.69 -9.14
CA ARG A 328 -25.42 -24.13 -9.02
C ARG A 328 -25.57 -24.77 -10.39
N GLY A 329 -24.79 -25.81 -10.67
CA GLY A 329 -24.93 -26.64 -11.87
C GLY A 329 -25.89 -27.82 -11.67
N ARG A 330 -26.33 -28.43 -12.77
CA ARG A 330 -27.27 -29.58 -12.79
C ARG A 330 -26.84 -30.79 -11.94
N ASN A 331 -25.54 -30.97 -11.71
CA ASN A 331 -24.98 -32.13 -11.00
C ASN A 331 -24.72 -31.85 -9.50
N GLY A 332 -25.17 -30.71 -8.97
CA GLY A 332 -24.90 -30.29 -7.59
C GLY A 332 -23.56 -29.58 -7.40
N GLU A 333 -22.76 -29.42 -8.45
CA GLU A 333 -21.58 -28.55 -8.44
C GLU A 333 -22.00 -27.11 -8.08
N ALA A 334 -21.31 -26.53 -7.10
CA ALA A 334 -21.60 -25.16 -6.66
C ALA A 334 -20.32 -24.33 -6.58
N ALA A 335 -20.40 -23.10 -7.07
CA ALA A 335 -19.44 -22.05 -6.77
C ALA A 335 -20.15 -20.95 -5.96
N GLN A 336 -19.39 -20.17 -5.21
CA GLN A 336 -19.94 -19.01 -4.53
C GLN A 336 -19.05 -17.78 -4.70
N ILE A 337 -19.68 -16.61 -4.62
CA ILE A 337 -19.03 -15.31 -4.65
C ILE A 337 -19.30 -14.63 -3.32
N VAL A 338 -18.23 -14.19 -2.66
CA VAL A 338 -18.26 -13.30 -1.51
C VAL A 338 -17.85 -11.92 -2.01
N VAL A 339 -18.62 -10.88 -1.67
CA VAL A 339 -18.31 -9.49 -2.04
C VAL A 339 -18.05 -8.73 -0.74
N LEU A 340 -16.79 -8.47 -0.43
CA LEU A 340 -16.39 -7.78 0.80
C LEU A 340 -16.59 -6.27 0.68
N SER A 341 -16.73 -5.60 1.83
CA SER A 341 -16.56 -4.14 1.89
C SER A 341 -15.08 -3.76 1.68
N PRO A 342 -14.76 -2.50 1.32
CA PRO A 342 -13.38 -2.03 1.22
C PRO A 342 -12.56 -2.29 2.50
N GLN A 343 -13.16 -2.07 3.68
CA GLN A 343 -12.50 -2.28 4.96
C GLN A 343 -12.25 -3.76 5.23
N GLN A 344 -13.20 -4.63 4.91
CA GLN A 344 -13.04 -6.09 5.02
C GLN A 344 -12.01 -6.63 4.03
N ALA A 345 -11.93 -6.07 2.83
CA ALA A 345 -10.92 -6.44 1.85
C ALA A 345 -9.50 -6.15 2.38
N GLN A 346 -9.28 -4.97 2.97
CA GLN A 346 -7.96 -4.65 3.53
C GLN A 346 -7.54 -5.58 4.69
N SER A 347 -8.50 -6.12 5.46
CA SER A 347 -8.25 -7.10 6.51
C SER A 347 -8.16 -8.55 6.03
N LEU A 348 -8.35 -8.81 4.73
CA LEU A 348 -8.33 -10.16 4.15
C LEU A 348 -6.91 -10.71 3.99
N TRP A 349 -6.75 -11.97 4.32
CA TRP A 349 -5.56 -12.77 4.07
C TRP A 349 -5.96 -14.12 3.49
N LYS A 350 -5.07 -14.72 2.70
CA LYS A 350 -5.19 -16.09 2.22
C LYS A 350 -3.90 -16.82 2.59
N LEU A 351 -3.97 -17.81 3.47
CA LEU A 351 -2.82 -18.53 4.00
C LEU A 351 -3.08 -20.03 4.01
N THR A 352 -2.02 -20.83 3.86
CA THR A 352 -2.09 -22.28 4.06
C THR A 352 -1.77 -22.59 5.52
N LEU A 353 -2.78 -23.04 6.28
CA LEU A 353 -2.66 -23.37 7.70
C LEU A 353 -3.43 -24.65 8.01
N GLY A 354 -2.74 -25.59 8.65
CA GLY A 354 -3.31 -26.91 8.94
C GLY A 354 -3.54 -27.73 7.68
N GLY A 355 -2.60 -27.65 6.73
CA GLY A 355 -2.66 -28.35 5.45
C GLY A 355 -3.77 -27.87 4.50
N LYS A 356 -4.40 -26.72 4.75
CA LYS A 356 -5.47 -26.16 3.92
C LYS A 356 -5.27 -24.68 3.65
N GLU A 357 -5.62 -24.24 2.45
CA GLU A 357 -5.81 -22.82 2.18
C GLU A 357 -7.03 -22.31 2.96
N ARG A 358 -6.89 -21.13 3.55
CA ARG A 358 -7.93 -20.46 4.34
C ARG A 358 -7.94 -18.98 4.04
N LEU A 359 -9.13 -18.42 3.93
CA LEU A 359 -9.37 -16.99 4.04
C LEU A 359 -9.41 -16.61 5.52
N ILE A 360 -8.75 -15.52 5.86
CA ILE A 360 -8.69 -14.98 7.21
C ILE A 360 -9.01 -13.49 7.15
N LEU A 361 -9.97 -13.04 7.96
CA LEU A 361 -10.25 -11.62 8.16
C LEU A 361 -9.72 -11.20 9.53
N SER A 362 -8.81 -10.23 9.57
CA SER A 362 -8.26 -9.69 10.82
C SER A 362 -7.83 -8.23 10.65
N ALA A 363 -8.22 -7.38 11.61
CA ALA A 363 -7.70 -6.01 11.71
C ALA A 363 -6.24 -6.00 12.19
N ALA A 364 -5.82 -7.03 12.93
CA ALA A 364 -4.43 -7.23 13.30
C ALA A 364 -3.55 -7.48 12.05
N GLN A 365 -2.28 -7.11 12.15
CA GLN A 365 -1.26 -7.60 11.24
C GLN A 365 -1.07 -9.10 11.50
N VAL A 366 -1.07 -9.91 10.44
CA VAL A 366 -0.90 -11.36 10.56
C VAL A 366 0.21 -11.89 9.68
N TYR A 367 0.83 -12.98 10.12
CA TYR A 367 1.71 -13.79 9.29
C TYR A 367 1.70 -15.25 9.77
N ALA A 368 2.15 -16.17 8.92
CA ALA A 368 2.27 -17.58 9.25
C ALA A 368 3.70 -17.93 9.69
N ASP A 369 3.83 -18.73 10.76
CA ASP A 369 5.06 -19.41 11.18
C ASP A 369 4.78 -20.92 11.25
N GLY A 370 4.98 -21.62 10.13
CA GLY A 370 4.44 -22.96 9.93
C GLY A 370 2.90 -22.96 10.02
N ASP A 371 2.34 -23.86 10.83
CA ASP A 371 0.90 -23.94 11.10
C ASP A 371 0.41 -22.98 12.21
N LYS A 372 1.22 -21.98 12.57
CA LYS A 372 0.86 -20.94 13.54
C LYS A 372 0.47 -19.66 12.80
N LEU A 373 -0.70 -19.12 13.13
CA LEU A 373 -1.05 -17.75 12.77
C LEU A 373 -0.61 -16.82 13.90
N VAL A 374 0.29 -15.90 13.62
CA VAL A 374 0.68 -14.84 14.56
C VAL A 374 -0.17 -13.60 14.29
N LEU A 375 -0.77 -13.03 15.33
CA LEU A 375 -1.49 -11.75 15.29
C LEU A 375 -0.69 -10.70 16.04
N LEU A 376 -0.52 -9.53 15.44
CA LEU A 376 0.08 -8.34 16.04
C LEU A 376 -0.91 -7.18 15.95
N ALA A 377 -1.22 -6.54 17.06
CA ALA A 377 -2.16 -5.43 17.10
C ALA A 377 -1.73 -4.36 18.10
N ILE A 378 -2.06 -3.10 17.83
CA ILE A 378 -1.86 -1.98 18.77
C ILE A 378 -3.08 -1.75 19.68
N ASP A 379 -4.24 -2.29 19.29
CA ASP A 379 -5.42 -2.43 20.13
C ASP A 379 -5.59 -3.91 20.48
N ALA A 380 -5.55 -4.24 21.77
CA ALA A 380 -5.68 -5.62 22.24
C ALA A 380 -7.02 -6.26 21.82
N SER A 381 -8.06 -5.46 21.60
CA SER A 381 -9.38 -5.94 21.16
C SER A 381 -9.41 -6.36 19.68
N GLU A 382 -8.36 -6.04 18.90
CA GLU A 382 -8.20 -6.42 17.50
C GLU A 382 -7.48 -7.76 17.32
N LEU A 383 -7.03 -8.41 18.41
CA LEU A 383 -6.48 -9.77 18.41
C LEU A 383 -7.58 -10.82 18.15
N LYS A 384 -8.12 -10.75 16.94
CA LYS A 384 -9.26 -11.51 16.42
C LYS A 384 -8.95 -11.95 15.00
N ALA A 385 -9.30 -13.18 14.68
CA ALA A 385 -9.22 -13.71 13.33
C ALA A 385 -10.50 -14.47 13.00
N ALA A 386 -11.12 -14.14 11.88
CA ALA A 386 -12.25 -14.88 11.34
C ALA A 386 -11.79 -15.78 10.20
N PHE A 387 -12.10 -17.07 10.23
CA PHE A 387 -11.61 -18.07 9.29
C PHE A 387 -12.69 -18.62 8.38
N PHE A 388 -12.34 -18.83 7.11
CA PHE A 388 -13.11 -19.64 6.17
C PHE A 388 -12.20 -20.50 5.28
N PRO A 389 -12.32 -21.84 5.29
CA PRO A 389 -13.07 -22.64 6.26
C PRO A 389 -12.49 -22.51 7.66
N ALA A 390 -13.33 -22.73 8.68
CA ALA A 390 -12.91 -22.71 10.08
C ALA A 390 -11.96 -23.89 10.43
N PRO A 391 -11.03 -23.72 11.37
CA PRO A 391 -10.33 -24.84 12.00
C PRO A 391 -11.33 -25.79 12.69
N LYS A 392 -11.03 -27.09 12.72
CA LYS A 392 -11.95 -28.11 13.27
C LYS A 392 -11.89 -28.23 14.79
N HIS A 393 -10.86 -27.70 15.40
CA HIS A 393 -10.55 -27.86 16.81
C HIS A 393 -10.60 -26.51 17.52
N SER A 394 -10.77 -26.54 18.84
CA SER A 394 -10.58 -25.35 19.66
C SER A 394 -9.13 -24.88 19.57
N ILE A 395 -8.95 -23.57 19.55
CA ILE A 395 -7.63 -22.94 19.45
C ILE A 395 -7.24 -22.47 20.85
N ALA A 396 -6.17 -23.03 21.40
CA ALA A 396 -5.69 -22.66 22.73
C ALA A 396 -5.40 -21.15 22.80
N GLY A 397 -5.85 -20.49 23.87
CA GLY A 397 -5.71 -19.03 24.06
C GLY A 397 -6.80 -18.18 23.39
N PHE A 398 -7.70 -18.79 22.59
CA PHE A 398 -8.74 -18.06 21.86
C PHE A 398 -10.13 -18.60 22.18
N SER A 399 -11.07 -17.70 22.46
CA SER A 399 -12.49 -18.03 22.61
C SER A 399 -13.20 -18.03 21.26
N ASP A 400 -14.16 -18.94 21.10
CA ASP A 400 -15.16 -18.87 20.04
C ASP A 400 -15.99 -17.59 20.21
N ALA A 401 -15.89 -16.69 19.22
CA ALA A 401 -16.58 -15.40 19.20
C ALA A 401 -17.77 -15.39 18.22
N GLY A 402 -18.22 -16.57 17.77
CA GLY A 402 -19.38 -16.74 16.90
C GLY A 402 -19.04 -16.73 15.42
N GLN A 403 -20.06 -16.50 14.59
CA GLN A 403 -19.99 -16.56 13.15
C GLN A 403 -20.47 -15.25 12.52
N ASP A 404 -19.77 -14.79 11.48
CA ASP A 404 -20.19 -13.66 10.63
C ASP A 404 -20.13 -14.10 9.17
N GLY A 405 -21.30 -14.16 8.52
CA GLY A 405 -21.43 -14.70 7.17
C GLY A 405 -20.87 -16.13 7.06
N THR A 406 -19.90 -16.34 6.18
CA THR A 406 -19.22 -17.64 6.02
C THR A 406 -18.05 -17.84 6.98
N PHE A 407 -17.66 -16.83 7.75
CA PHE A 407 -16.45 -16.86 8.57
C PHE A 407 -16.76 -17.16 10.03
N HIS A 408 -15.92 -17.99 10.66
CA HIS A 408 -15.99 -18.29 12.09
C HIS A 408 -14.94 -17.48 12.84
N ILE A 409 -15.35 -16.75 13.88
CA ILE A 409 -14.52 -15.76 14.57
C ILE A 409 -13.92 -16.36 15.83
N TYR A 410 -12.62 -16.14 16.02
CA TYR A 410 -11.90 -16.46 17.24
C TYR A 410 -11.23 -15.19 17.78
N ALA A 411 -11.29 -15.00 19.09
CA ALA A 411 -10.77 -13.81 19.75
C ALA A 411 -9.90 -14.19 20.95
N ALA A 412 -8.74 -13.54 21.08
CA ALA A 412 -7.96 -13.61 22.30
C ALA A 412 -8.53 -12.65 23.35
N GLN A 413 -8.32 -12.98 24.62
CA GLN A 413 -8.68 -12.11 25.75
C GLN A 413 -7.40 -11.55 26.36
N VAL A 414 -7.02 -10.36 25.92
CA VAL A 414 -5.81 -9.67 26.37
C VAL A 414 -6.19 -8.39 27.09
N GLN A 415 -5.68 -8.20 28.30
CA GLN A 415 -5.88 -6.98 29.08
C GLN A 415 -5.03 -5.85 28.49
N PRO A 416 -5.64 -4.71 28.09
CA PRO A 416 -4.87 -3.59 27.57
C PRO A 416 -3.91 -3.01 28.61
N LEU A 417 -2.67 -2.76 28.19
CA LEU A 417 -1.67 -2.04 28.98
C LEU A 417 -1.82 -0.54 28.77
N LYS A 418 -1.94 0.21 29.87
CA LYS A 418 -1.89 1.67 29.86
C LYS A 418 -0.49 2.13 30.18
N LEU A 419 0.22 2.61 29.17
CA LEU A 419 1.55 3.20 29.31
C LEU A 419 1.43 4.73 29.33
N THR A 420 2.30 5.41 30.09
CA THR A 420 2.31 6.87 30.18
C THR A 420 3.71 7.38 29.94
N ALA A 421 3.85 8.30 28.99
CA ALA A 421 5.12 8.95 28.72
C ALA A 421 5.45 9.98 29.80
N LYS A 422 6.67 9.90 30.33
CA LYS A 422 7.24 10.95 31.18
C LYS A 422 8.29 11.69 30.36
N VAL A 423 7.96 12.92 30.00
CA VAL A 423 8.77 13.79 29.14
C VAL A 423 9.22 14.98 29.98
N GLU A 424 10.52 15.22 30.04
CA GLU A 424 11.13 16.34 30.74
C GLU A 424 11.93 17.18 29.73
N LYS A 425 11.55 18.45 29.54
CA LYS A 425 12.35 19.37 28.73
C LYS A 425 13.58 19.78 29.54
N LEU A 426 14.76 19.47 29.01
CA LEU A 426 16.05 19.74 29.65
C LEU A 426 16.63 21.08 29.20
N ARG A 427 16.37 21.49 27.96
CA ARG A 427 16.95 22.70 27.37
C ARG A 427 16.11 23.21 26.20
N ASP A 428 15.94 24.52 26.13
CA ASP A 428 15.47 25.23 24.93
C ASP A 428 16.51 25.17 23.79
N PRO A 429 16.11 25.40 22.53
CA PRO A 429 17.09 25.55 21.47
C PRO A 429 17.97 26.78 21.72
N GLY A 430 19.27 26.65 21.44
CA GLY A 430 20.18 27.78 21.30
C GLY A 430 20.08 28.36 19.88
N ALA A 431 21.07 29.14 19.44
CA ALA A 431 21.05 29.75 18.11
C ALA A 431 20.86 28.73 16.97
N ASP A 432 20.11 29.15 15.94
CA ASP A 432 19.87 28.35 14.74
C ASP A 432 21.19 28.01 14.04
N PRO A 433 21.39 26.74 13.65
CA PRO A 433 22.52 26.38 12.80
C PRO A 433 22.46 27.17 11.48
N PRO A 434 23.60 27.68 10.98
CA PRO A 434 23.60 28.40 9.70
C PRO A 434 23.23 27.45 8.56
N LEU A 435 22.29 27.88 7.70
CA LEU A 435 21.96 27.17 6.48
C LEU A 435 23.17 27.21 5.53
N LYS A 436 23.66 26.04 5.12
CA LYS A 436 24.79 25.92 4.18
C LYS A 436 24.30 25.24 2.91
N MET A 437 24.62 25.82 1.77
CA MET A 437 24.38 25.16 0.49
C MET A 437 25.51 24.16 0.19
N GLY A 438 25.12 22.98 -0.26
CA GLY A 438 26.01 22.04 -0.92
C GLY A 438 26.21 22.45 -2.39
N LYS A 439 26.41 21.47 -3.26
CA LYS A 439 26.60 21.75 -4.69
C LYS A 439 25.34 22.30 -5.35
N GLU A 440 24.19 21.71 -5.04
CA GLU A 440 22.90 22.04 -5.68
C GLU A 440 21.77 22.25 -4.68
N VAL A 441 21.84 21.62 -3.50
CA VAL A 441 20.79 21.65 -2.47
C VAL A 441 21.39 21.95 -1.11
N VAL A 442 20.56 22.30 -0.13
CA VAL A 442 21.00 22.60 1.24
C VAL A 442 21.60 21.36 1.90
N LEU A 443 22.66 21.57 2.69
CA LEU A 443 23.33 20.52 3.48
C LEU A 443 22.58 20.30 4.78
N MET A 444 22.47 19.03 5.18
CA MET A 444 22.08 18.69 6.55
C MET A 444 23.09 19.31 7.54
N PRO A 445 22.64 19.95 8.64
CA PRO A 445 23.52 20.38 9.72
C PRO A 445 24.38 19.22 10.26
N ASP A 446 25.66 19.52 10.53
CA ASP A 446 26.61 18.54 11.06
C ASP A 446 26.38 18.23 12.56
N GLU A 447 27.14 17.28 13.11
CA GLU A 447 26.99 16.84 14.52
C GLU A 447 27.10 18.01 15.52
N SER A 448 27.95 19.00 15.24
CA SER A 448 28.17 20.13 16.17
C SER A 448 26.93 21.02 16.30
N ALA A 449 26.05 21.04 15.28
CA ALA A 449 24.77 21.74 15.36
C ALA A 449 23.88 21.21 16.50
N PHE A 450 23.98 19.93 16.84
CA PHE A 450 23.18 19.33 17.90
C PHE A 450 23.67 19.71 19.31
N GLU A 451 24.81 20.39 19.44
CA GLU A 451 25.25 20.99 20.70
C GLU A 451 24.34 22.12 21.16
N SER A 452 23.65 22.82 20.23
CA SER A 452 22.65 23.86 20.53
C SER A 452 21.20 23.40 20.44
N ALA A 453 20.93 22.14 20.05
CA ALA A 453 19.56 21.61 19.92
C ALA A 453 18.72 21.75 21.20
N ALA A 454 17.41 21.87 21.04
CA ALA A 454 16.49 21.69 22.15
C ALA A 454 16.58 20.23 22.64
N LYS A 455 16.47 20.01 23.95
CA LYS A 455 16.70 18.70 24.58
C LYS A 455 15.54 18.28 25.45
N TRP A 456 15.15 17.02 25.33
CA TRP A 456 14.19 16.36 26.23
C TRP A 456 14.73 15.02 26.71
N ARG A 457 14.30 14.63 27.90
CA ARG A 457 14.45 13.28 28.43
C ARG A 457 13.11 12.58 28.39
N ILE A 458 13.08 11.39 27.80
CA ILE A 458 11.92 10.48 27.85
C ILE A 458 12.35 9.27 28.65
N LYS A 459 11.62 8.96 29.72
CA LYS A 459 11.84 7.73 30.48
C LYS A 459 11.03 6.59 29.85
N PRO A 460 11.66 5.50 29.37
CA PRO A 460 10.94 4.32 28.91
C PRO A 460 10.05 3.73 30.00
N PRO A 461 8.92 3.10 29.63
CA PRO A 461 8.08 2.39 30.58
C PRO A 461 8.82 1.15 31.11
N ASP A 462 8.40 0.66 32.28
CA ASP A 462 8.84 -0.65 32.76
C ASP A 462 8.11 -1.73 31.95
N LEU A 463 8.86 -2.49 31.15
CA LEU A 463 8.34 -3.49 30.21
C LEU A 463 8.46 -4.89 30.79
N ASN A 464 7.64 -5.20 31.80
CA ASN A 464 7.53 -6.53 32.39
C ASN A 464 6.16 -7.14 32.06
N SER A 465 5.91 -7.44 30.78
CA SER A 465 4.68 -8.11 30.36
C SER A 465 4.91 -9.03 29.16
N ASP A 466 4.52 -10.29 29.31
CA ASP A 466 4.55 -11.28 28.23
C ASP A 466 3.45 -11.05 27.17
N ALA A 467 2.51 -10.13 27.42
CA ALA A 467 1.38 -9.83 26.52
C ALA A 467 1.77 -8.95 25.32
N VAL A 468 2.95 -8.33 25.36
CA VAL A 468 3.45 -7.42 24.32
C VAL A 468 4.72 -7.96 23.69
N SER A 469 4.80 -7.86 22.37
CA SER A 469 6.00 -8.18 21.61
C SER A 469 6.93 -6.97 21.43
N ASP A 470 6.36 -5.77 21.45
CA ASP A 470 7.09 -4.51 21.34
C ASP A 470 6.27 -3.38 21.99
N VAL A 471 6.90 -2.24 22.19
CA VAL A 471 6.26 -0.95 22.43
C VAL A 471 6.84 0.05 21.44
N LEU A 472 5.98 0.65 20.62
CA LEU A 472 6.37 1.73 19.72
C LEU A 472 6.36 3.06 20.49
N LEU A 473 7.49 3.74 20.56
CA LEU A 473 7.57 5.13 20.97
C LEU A 473 7.25 6.01 19.76
N ARG A 474 6.15 6.78 19.84
CA ARG A 474 5.77 7.79 18.84
C ARG A 474 5.98 9.18 19.41
N ILE A 475 6.72 10.02 18.69
CA ILE A 475 7.01 11.40 19.06
C ILE A 475 6.47 12.30 17.95
N HIS A 476 5.39 13.02 18.26
CA HIS A 476 4.90 14.12 17.43
C HIS A 476 5.70 15.36 17.81
N TYR A 477 6.54 15.84 16.90
CA TYR A 477 7.40 16.98 17.13
C TYR A 477 7.30 17.96 15.98
N LYS A 478 7.65 19.22 16.26
CA LYS A 478 7.87 20.25 15.25
C LYS A 478 9.30 20.72 15.36
N GLY A 479 10.04 20.62 14.26
CA GLY A 479 11.47 20.90 14.21
C GLY A 479 12.01 20.62 12.82
N ASP A 480 13.31 20.79 12.64
CA ASP A 480 13.99 20.45 11.40
C ASP A 480 14.37 18.96 11.37
N ILE A 481 15.14 18.56 12.38
CA ILE A 481 15.69 17.21 12.55
C ILE A 481 15.52 16.79 14.01
N ALA A 482 14.95 15.62 14.24
CA ALA A 482 14.98 14.94 15.53
C ALA A 482 16.05 13.84 15.55
N ARG A 483 16.78 13.74 16.66
CA ARG A 483 17.73 12.65 16.94
C ARG A 483 17.47 12.07 18.31
N ILE A 484 17.60 10.76 18.41
CA ILE A 484 17.32 10.00 19.63
C ILE A 484 18.57 9.30 20.08
N TYR A 485 18.95 9.53 21.33
CA TYR A 485 20.14 8.95 21.92
C TYR A 485 19.79 8.11 23.15
N ALA A 486 20.54 7.03 23.39
CA ALA A 486 20.54 6.30 24.65
C ALA A 486 21.98 6.04 25.09
N GLY A 487 22.33 6.42 26.33
CA GLY A 487 23.70 6.29 26.82
C GLY A 487 24.76 7.06 25.99
N GLY A 488 24.35 8.07 25.22
CA GLY A 488 25.22 8.84 24.32
C GLY A 488 25.31 8.30 22.89
N GLU A 489 24.75 7.12 22.61
CA GLU A 489 24.74 6.51 21.29
C GLU A 489 23.51 6.97 20.49
N LEU A 490 23.69 7.35 19.22
CA LEU A 490 22.60 7.71 18.32
C LEU A 490 21.84 6.45 17.88
N LEU A 491 20.59 6.34 18.32
CA LEU A 491 19.72 5.21 17.99
C LEU A 491 19.03 5.40 16.65
N THR A 492 18.40 6.56 16.46
CA THR A 492 17.73 6.91 15.21
C THR A 492 17.64 8.42 15.02
N ASP A 493 17.34 8.83 13.81
CA ASP A 493 17.14 10.21 13.40
C ASP A 493 16.02 10.33 12.36
N ASN A 494 15.40 11.50 12.31
CA ASN A 494 14.27 11.76 11.43
C ASN A 494 14.25 13.22 11.00
N PHE A 495 13.98 13.46 9.73
CA PHE A 495 13.67 14.78 9.20
C PHE A 495 12.18 15.01 9.28
N TYR A 496 11.77 16.16 9.82
CA TYR A 496 10.36 16.47 9.98
C TYR A 496 9.67 16.56 8.62
N TYR A 497 8.55 15.85 8.46
CA TYR A 497 7.74 15.86 7.23
C TYR A 497 6.22 15.85 7.49
N GLY A 498 5.80 16.04 8.75
CA GLY A 498 4.39 16.10 9.17
C GLY A 498 3.90 14.85 9.91
N GLU A 499 4.61 13.73 9.84
CA GLU A 499 4.30 12.49 10.56
C GLU A 499 5.18 12.31 11.81
N PRO A 500 4.75 11.51 12.80
CA PRO A 500 5.53 11.27 14.01
C PRO A 500 6.81 10.46 13.71
N LEU A 501 7.87 10.75 14.47
CA LEU A 501 8.99 9.83 14.59
C LEU A 501 8.55 8.60 15.38
N VAL A 502 8.81 7.40 14.86
CA VAL A 502 8.45 6.12 15.48
C VAL A 502 9.72 5.34 15.82
N ILE A 503 9.73 4.64 16.96
CA ILE A 503 10.85 3.78 17.37
C ILE A 503 10.29 2.51 18.01
N GLY A 504 10.70 1.33 17.54
CA GLY A 504 10.43 0.06 18.22
C GLY A 504 11.39 -0.16 19.38
N LEU A 505 10.89 -0.10 20.62
CA LEU A 505 11.75 -0.23 21.81
C LEU A 505 12.38 -1.62 21.93
N SER A 506 11.75 -2.66 21.37
CA SER A 506 12.30 -4.03 21.31
C SER A 506 13.65 -4.13 20.58
N ARG A 507 13.97 -3.14 19.74
CA ARG A 507 15.24 -3.09 18.99
C ARG A 507 16.39 -2.46 19.78
N ILE A 508 16.11 -1.87 20.94
CA ILE A 508 17.11 -1.18 21.76
C ILE A 508 17.53 -2.12 22.90
N PRO A 509 18.84 -2.38 23.09
CA PRO A 509 19.33 -3.15 24.23
C PRO A 509 18.81 -2.61 25.57
N THR A 510 18.38 -3.51 26.47
CA THR A 510 17.80 -3.16 27.76
C THR A 510 18.75 -2.29 28.60
N GLU A 511 20.08 -2.50 28.52
CA GLU A 511 21.05 -1.68 29.25
C GLU A 511 21.06 -0.22 28.79
N LEU A 512 20.76 0.03 27.51
CA LEU A 512 20.65 1.37 26.95
C LEU A 512 19.30 2.00 27.30
N LEU A 513 18.19 1.26 27.20
CA LEU A 513 16.86 1.75 27.58
C LEU A 513 16.82 2.22 29.05
N ASN A 514 17.50 1.50 29.94
CA ASN A 514 17.57 1.85 31.36
C ASN A 514 18.26 3.21 31.63
N LYS A 515 19.00 3.76 30.67
CA LYS A 515 19.68 5.08 30.78
C LYS A 515 18.79 6.26 30.37
N SER A 516 17.50 6.03 30.10
CA SER A 516 16.56 6.99 29.49
C SER A 516 16.93 7.38 28.06
N LEU A 517 15.95 7.90 27.32
CA LEU A 517 16.13 8.39 25.96
C LEU A 517 16.32 9.91 26.00
N GLU A 518 17.35 10.41 25.33
CA GLU A 518 17.54 11.83 25.08
C GLU A 518 17.08 12.16 23.66
N VAL A 519 16.15 13.10 23.53
CA VAL A 519 15.69 13.63 22.26
C VAL A 519 16.35 14.97 22.03
N ARG A 520 17.00 15.14 20.87
CA ARG A 520 17.55 16.42 20.41
C ARG A 520 16.81 16.88 19.17
N ILE A 521 16.29 18.09 19.18
CA ILE A 521 15.56 18.67 18.03
C ILE A 521 16.23 19.97 17.61
N LEU A 522 16.63 20.04 16.34
CA LEU A 522 17.05 21.29 15.72
C LEU A 522 15.83 22.12 15.30
N PRO A 523 15.86 23.45 15.45
CA PRO A 523 14.75 24.30 15.07
C PRO A 523 14.56 24.34 13.55
N LEU A 524 13.30 24.27 13.11
CA LEU A 524 12.93 24.53 11.71
C LEU A 524 12.92 26.02 11.44
N GLN A 525 13.75 26.46 10.49
CA GLN A 525 13.83 27.87 10.09
C GLN A 525 12.76 28.21 9.05
N ALA A 526 12.13 29.37 9.19
CA ALA A 526 11.10 29.85 8.24
C ALA A 526 11.62 29.86 6.79
N GLN A 527 12.85 30.34 6.59
CA GLN A 527 13.52 30.42 5.28
C GLN A 527 14.28 29.15 4.86
N ALA A 528 14.14 28.02 5.57
CA ALA A 528 14.83 26.79 5.17
C ALA A 528 14.44 26.40 3.73
N PRO A 529 15.42 26.25 2.81
CA PRO A 529 15.19 25.89 1.41
C PRO A 529 14.94 24.38 1.29
N ILE A 530 13.85 23.95 1.92
CA ILE A 530 13.39 22.57 1.94
C ILE A 530 11.95 22.49 1.44
N TYR A 531 11.64 21.40 0.74
CA TYR A 531 10.27 21.04 0.38
C TYR A 531 9.61 20.26 1.51
N LEU A 532 8.42 20.74 1.87
CA LEU A 532 7.44 20.05 2.71
C LEU A 532 6.11 20.04 1.96
N PRO A 533 5.33 18.94 2.04
CA PRO A 533 4.00 18.86 1.45
C PRO A 533 3.09 19.97 1.95
N SER A 534 2.12 20.35 1.12
CA SER A 534 1.06 21.27 1.54
C SER A 534 0.37 20.75 2.82
N GLY A 535 0.26 21.60 3.84
CA GLY A 535 -0.31 21.26 5.14
C GLY A 535 0.69 20.72 6.17
N ALA A 536 1.87 20.23 5.75
CA ALA A 536 2.91 19.77 6.67
C ALA A 536 3.81 20.91 7.17
N ARG A 537 3.99 21.99 6.39
CA ARG A 537 4.83 23.13 6.81
C ARG A 537 4.17 23.92 7.95
N PRO A 538 4.78 23.99 9.15
CA PRO A 538 4.25 24.77 10.25
C PRO A 538 4.27 26.27 9.93
N ALA A 539 3.37 27.03 10.53
CA ALA A 539 3.46 28.49 10.50
C ALA A 539 4.62 28.95 11.42
N ILE A 540 5.65 29.57 10.84
CA ILE A 540 6.86 30.02 11.54
C ILE A 540 7.11 31.46 11.14
N GLN A 541 7.20 32.40 12.09
CA GLN A 541 7.57 33.78 11.78
C GLN A 541 9.10 33.90 11.63
N LEU A 542 9.56 34.91 10.89
CA LEU A 542 10.97 35.16 10.73
C LEU A 542 11.61 35.47 12.08
N GLY A 543 12.59 34.66 12.50
CA GLY A 543 13.26 34.78 13.80
C GLY A 543 12.70 33.87 14.89
N ASP A 544 11.58 33.19 14.66
CA ASP A 544 11.07 32.16 15.57
C ASP A 544 11.90 30.88 15.47
N GLN A 545 12.15 30.26 16.63
CA GLN A 545 12.78 28.95 16.71
C GLN A 545 11.71 27.89 16.98
N LEU A 546 11.36 27.11 15.95
CA LEU A 546 10.40 26.02 16.11
C LEU A 546 11.12 24.70 16.39
N ALA A 547 11.26 24.36 17.67
CA ALA A 547 11.73 23.05 18.15
C ALA A 547 10.91 22.64 19.38
N ASP A 548 9.91 21.80 19.19
CA ASP A 548 9.02 21.36 20.27
C ASP A 548 8.52 19.92 20.11
N ILE A 549 8.14 19.31 21.22
CA ILE A 549 7.45 18.01 21.26
C ILE A 549 6.00 18.26 21.65
N GLU A 550 5.08 17.98 20.72
CA GLU A 550 3.64 18.16 20.93
C GLU A 550 3.02 16.98 21.68
N GLU A 551 3.47 15.77 21.37
CA GLU A 551 2.91 14.55 21.96
C GLU A 551 3.95 13.42 21.98
N VAL A 552 3.93 12.62 23.06
CA VAL A 552 4.72 11.39 23.18
C VAL A 552 3.83 10.26 23.64
N ASN A 553 3.79 9.19 22.83
CA ASN A 553 2.99 8.01 23.10
C ASN A 553 3.85 6.75 23.14
N PHE A 554 3.63 5.92 24.16
CA PHE A 554 4.08 4.53 24.18
C PHE A 554 2.90 3.65 23.75
N VAL A 555 3.03 3.02 22.59
CA VAL A 555 1.98 2.21 21.96
C VAL A 555 2.37 0.74 22.07
N PRO A 556 1.72 -0.04 22.96
CA PRO A 556 1.94 -1.48 23.04
C PRO A 556 1.63 -2.18 21.71
N VAL A 557 2.44 -3.16 21.35
CA VAL A 557 2.18 -4.09 20.25
C VAL A 557 1.90 -5.47 20.85
N TYR A 558 0.62 -5.77 21.03
CA TYR A 558 0.19 -7.05 21.57
C TYR A 558 0.42 -8.17 20.56
N ARG A 559 0.73 -9.36 21.07
CA ARG A 559 1.01 -10.53 20.24
C ARG A 559 0.30 -11.76 20.76
N GLU A 560 -0.40 -12.44 19.85
CA GLU A 560 -1.00 -13.75 20.14
C GLU A 560 -0.71 -14.73 19.01
N VAL A 561 -0.75 -16.03 19.34
CA VAL A 561 -0.40 -17.10 18.41
C VAL A 561 -1.50 -18.15 18.41
N MET A 562 -2.13 -18.35 17.26
CA MET A 562 -3.10 -19.42 17.04
C MET A 562 -2.39 -20.64 16.44
N GLN A 563 -2.35 -21.75 17.18
CA GLN A 563 -1.92 -23.02 16.62
C GLN A 563 -3.09 -23.64 15.84
N ILE A 564 -3.02 -23.64 14.51
CA ILE A 564 -4.15 -24.10 13.68
C ILE A 564 -4.17 -25.61 13.50
N GLY A 565 -3.00 -26.27 13.56
CA GLY A 565 -2.86 -27.75 13.55
C GLY A 565 -3.43 -28.43 12.30
N GLN A 566 -3.09 -29.72 12.08
CA GLN A 566 -3.77 -30.54 11.06
C GLN A 566 -5.14 -31.01 11.52
#